data_AF-A0A953GC70-F1
#
_entry.id   AF-A0A953GC70-F1
#
_cell.length_a   1.000
_cell.length_b   1.000
_cell.length_c   1.000
_cell.angle_alpha   90.00
_cell.angle_beta   90.00
_cell.angle_gamma   90.00
#
_symmetry.space_group_name_H-M   'P 1'
#
loop_
_entity.id
_entity.type
_entity.pdbx_description
1 polymer ?
#
loop_
_entity_poly.entity_id
_entity_poly.type
_entity_poly.pdbx_seq_one_letter_code
_entity_poly.pdbx_strand_id
1 'polypeptide(L)' 'MKNRHFIWKEISKFLSGAFFVTAGASWYFAIYKVDLPFMGGTMTYEFLALRGLLHFVLFLFTLYYGYFRKSP' A
#
# COMPACT_ATOMS: atom_id res chain seq x y z
N MET A 1 -1.97 -11.64 27.82
CA MET A 1 -1.12 -11.61 26.61
C MET A 1 -2.00 -11.71 25.37
N LYS A 2 -2.18 -10.64 24.59
CA LYS A 2 -2.90 -10.70 23.30
C LYS A 2 -2.19 -11.72 22.41
N ASN A 3 -2.94 -12.65 21.83
CA ASN A 3 -2.39 -13.71 20.98
C ASN A 3 -1.63 -13.06 19.81
N ARG A 4 -0.33 -13.36 19.61
CA ARG A 4 0.49 -12.69 18.57
C ARG A 4 -0.17 -12.71 17.19
N HIS A 5 -0.89 -13.79 16.89
CA HIS A 5 -1.67 -13.95 15.67
C HIS A 5 -2.74 -12.85 15.49
N PHE A 6 -3.43 -12.46 16.56
CA PHE A 6 -4.41 -11.37 16.53
C PHE A 6 -3.75 -10.03 16.17
N ILE A 7 -2.56 -9.75 16.73
CA ILE A 7 -1.83 -8.49 16.45
C ILE A 7 -1.45 -8.40 14.97
N TRP A 8 -0.89 -9.47 14.40
CA TRP A 8 -0.51 -9.49 12.97
C TRP A 8 -1.72 -9.34 12.03
N LYS A 9 -2.87 -9.89 12.40
CA LYS A 9 -4.11 -9.73 11.63
C LYS A 9 -4.57 -8.27 11.62
N GLU A 10 -4.60 -7.61 12.78
CA GLU A 10 -4.99 -6.20 12.87
C GLU A 10 -3.99 -5.27 12.15
N ILE A 11 -2.68 -5.54 12.26
CA ILE A 11 -1.67 -4.82 11.47
C ILE A 11 -1.93 -4.99 9.97
N SER A 12 -2.24 -6.21 9.52
CA SER A 12 -2.51 -6.47 8.10
C SER A 12 -3.75 -5.72 7.60
N LYS A 13 -4.81 -5.62 8.42
CA LYS A 13 -6.00 -4.82 8.08
C LYS A 13 -5.68 -3.33 7.94
N PHE A 14 -4.88 -2.78 8.86
CA PHE A 14 -4.45 -1.40 8.77
C PHE A 14 -3.60 -1.16 7.51
N LEU A 15 -2.61 -2.02 7.29
CA LEU A 15 -1.71 -1.92 6.15
C LEU A 15 -2.43 -2.08 4.81
N SER A 16 -3.49 -2.88 4.71
CA SER A 16 -4.25 -2.98 3.46
C SER A 16 -4.88 -1.64 3.07
N GLY A 17 -5.45 -0.91 4.04
CA GLY A 17 -5.96 0.44 3.79
C GLY A 17 -4.85 1.41 3.36
N ALA A 18 -3.73 1.43 4.11
CA ALA A 18 -2.61 2.32 3.82
C ALA A 18 -1.99 2.07 2.44
N PHE A 19 -1.78 0.81 2.06
CA PHE A 19 -1.24 0.44 0.76
C PHE A 19 -2.22 0.73 -0.38
N PHE A 20 -3.52 0.50 -0.18
CA PHE A 20 -4.54 0.81 -1.19
C PHE A 20 -4.57 2.30 -1.52
N VAL A 21 -4.62 3.17 -0.51
CA VAL A 21 -4.63 4.63 -0.70
C VAL A 21 -3.33 5.08 -1.35
N THR A 22 -2.19 4.52 -0.95
CA THR A 22 -0.90 4.87 -1.53
C THR A 22 -0.79 4.45 -3.00
N ALA A 23 -1.30 3.27 -3.35
CA ALA A 23 -1.34 2.80 -4.73
C ALA A 23 -2.21 3.73 -5.60
N GLY A 24 -3.43 4.04 -5.14
CA GLY A 24 -4.34 4.95 -5.82
C GLY A 24 -3.77 6.35 -6.03
N ALA A 25 -3.18 6.94 -4.97
CA ALA A 25 -2.53 8.24 -5.07
C ALA A 25 -1.36 8.22 -6.06
N SER A 26 -0.50 7.20 -6.01
CA SER A 26 0.66 7.11 -6.92
C SER A 26 0.23 6.97 -8.37
N TRP A 27 -0.77 6.11 -8.65
CA TRP A 27 -1.30 5.96 -9.99
C TRP A 27 -2.07 7.17 -10.49
N TYR A 28 -2.78 7.88 -9.62
CA TYR A 28 -3.42 9.15 -10.00
C TYR A 28 -2.38 10.11 -10.59
N PHE A 29 -1.30 10.39 -9.86
CA PHE A 29 -0.24 11.28 -10.36
C PHE A 29 0.47 10.71 -11.61
N ALA A 30 0.68 9.40 -11.67
CA ALA A 30 1.24 8.75 -12.86
C ALA A 30 0.37 8.94 -14.12
N ILE A 31 -0.95 8.76 -14.01
CA ILE A 31 -1.90 8.91 -15.12
C ILE A 31 -1.91 10.34 -15.65
N TYR A 32 -1.88 11.33 -14.74
CA TYR A 32 -1.86 12.74 -15.11
C TYR A 32 -0.46 13.28 -15.43
N LYS A 33 0.57 12.42 -15.41
CA LYS A 33 1.99 12.78 -15.66
C LYS A 33 2.46 13.94 -14.79
N VAL A 34 2.07 13.90 -13.52
CA VAL A 34 2.44 14.91 -12.51
C VAL A 34 3.58 14.39 -11.66
N ASP A 35 4.69 15.10 -11.71
CA ASP A 35 5.82 14.89 -10.81
C ASP A 35 5.54 15.51 -9.44
N LEU A 36 6.05 14.89 -8.39
CA LEU A 36 5.88 15.36 -7.01
C LEU A 36 7.21 15.85 -6.43
N PRO A 37 7.24 17.01 -5.74
CA PRO A 37 8.40 17.38 -4.94
C PRO A 37 8.53 16.40 -3.77
N PHE A 38 9.73 15.86 -3.56
CA PHE A 38 9.97 14.89 -2.49
C PHE A 38 11.39 14.99 -1.94
N MET A 39 11.51 15.29 -0.65
CA MET A 39 12.79 15.33 0.09
C MET A 39 13.90 16.15 -0.60
N GLY A 40 13.55 17.31 -1.18
CA GLY A 40 14.51 18.17 -1.89
C GLY A 40 14.84 17.74 -3.32
N GLY A 41 14.21 16.66 -3.82
CA GLY A 41 14.27 16.24 -5.21
C GLY A 41 12.87 16.13 -5.83
N THR A 42 12.81 15.44 -6.97
CA THR A 42 11.58 15.18 -7.71
C THR A 42 11.32 13.69 -7.78
N MET A 43 10.10 13.30 -7.43
CA MET A 43 9.60 11.94 -7.62
C MET A 43 8.84 11.91 -8.93
N THR A 44 9.39 11.22 -9.93
CA THR A 44 8.82 11.26 -11.28
C THR A 44 7.53 10.45 -11.38
N TYR A 45 6.66 10.82 -12.31
CA TYR A 45 5.40 10.13 -12.56
C TYR A 45 5.60 8.65 -12.98
N GLU A 46 6.69 8.30 -13.66
CA GLU A 46 7.03 6.90 -13.98
C GLU A 46 7.42 6.11 -12.74
N PHE A 47 8.20 6.72 -11.84
CA PHE A 47 8.50 6.11 -10.55
C PHE A 47 7.21 5.91 -9.74
N LEU A 48 6.30 6.88 -9.75
CA LEU A 48 4.98 6.77 -9.12
C LEU A 48 4.14 5.64 -9.73
N ALA A 49 4.24 5.38 -11.03
CA ALA A 49 3.57 4.25 -11.67
C ALA A 49 4.04 2.90 -11.09
N LEU A 50 5.36 2.71 -11.00
CA LEU A 50 5.96 1.50 -10.42
C LEU A 50 5.66 1.40 -8.92
N ARG A 51 5.77 2.51 -8.18
CA ARG A 51 5.45 2.58 -6.76
C ARG A 51 3.99 2.19 -6.52
N GLY A 52 3.07 2.67 -7.35
CA GLY A 52 1.66 2.31 -7.29
C GLY A 52 1.44 0.80 -7.43
N LEU A 53 2.10 0.17 -8.39
CA LEU A 53 2.05 -1.28 -8.60
C LEU A 53 2.56 -2.06 -7.39
N LEU A 54 3.72 -1.70 -6.85
CA LEU A 54 4.30 -2.36 -5.67
C LEU A 54 3.37 -2.26 -4.45
N HIS A 55 2.81 -1.08 -4.21
CA HIS A 55 1.86 -0.88 -3.11
C HIS A 55 0.55 -1.62 -3.36
N PHE A 56 0.09 -1.74 -4.61
CA PHE A 56 -1.10 -2.52 -4.93
C PHE A 56 -0.90 -4.01 -4.65
N VAL A 57 0.26 -4.57 -4.99
CA VAL A 57 0.60 -5.96 -4.65
C VAL A 57 0.62 -6.17 -3.13
N LEU A 58 1.24 -5.23 -2.39
CA LEU A 58 1.25 -5.28 -0.92
C LEU A 58 -0.15 -5.14 -0.34
N PHE A 59 -1.01 -4.30 -0.92
CA PHE A 59 -2.42 -4.19 -0.57
C PHE A 59 -3.11 -5.53 -0.73
N LEU A 60 -2.99 -6.21 -1.87
CA LEU A 60 -3.63 -7.51 -2.07
C LEU A 60 -3.15 -8.54 -1.06
N PHE A 61 -1.85 -8.54 -0.76
CA PHE A 61 -1.28 -9.41 0.26
C PHE A 61 -1.87 -9.11 1.64
N THR A 62 -1.76 -7.88 2.15
CA THR A 62 -2.24 -7.54 3.50
C THR A 62 -3.75 -7.58 3.62
N LEU A 63 -4.50 -7.31 2.54
CA LEU A 63 -5.95 -7.49 2.47
C LEU A 63 -6.31 -8.96 2.69
N TYR A 64 -5.63 -9.86 1.99
CA TYR A 64 -5.82 -11.30 2.15
C TYR A 64 -5.56 -11.73 3.59
N TYR A 65 -4.41 -11.39 4.17
CA TYR A 65 -4.06 -11.80 5.54
C TYR A 65 -4.91 -11.13 6.62
N GLY A 66 -5.34 -9.89 6.41
CA GLY A 66 -6.12 -9.11 7.38
C GLY A 66 -7.59 -9.50 7.43
N TYR A 67 -8.21 -9.77 6.27
CA TYR A 67 -9.65 -9.97 6.16
C TYR A 67 -10.05 -11.38 5.75
N PHE A 68 -9.35 -12.00 4.80
CA PHE A 68 -9.80 -13.24 4.16
C PHE A 68 -9.16 -14.50 4.74
N ARG A 69 -7.91 -14.43 5.18
CA ARG A 69 -7.22 -15.56 5.80
C ARG A 69 -7.85 -15.85 7.15
N LYS A 70 -8.43 -17.04 7.27
CA LYS A 70 -8.88 -17.57 8.57
C LYS A 70 -7.64 -17.80 9.43
N SER A 71 -7.77 -17.49 10.72
CA SER A 71 -6.71 -17.80 11.69
C SER A 71 -6.43 -19.31 11.61
N PRO A 72 -5.15 -19.73 11.56
CA PRO A 72 -4.80 -21.14 11.69
C PRO A 72 -5.19 -21.65 13.08
#